data_AF-A0A3C0SLJ5-F1
#
_entry.id   AF-A0A3C0SLJ5-F1
#
_cell.length_a   1.000
_cell.length_b   1.000
_cell.length_c   1.000
_cell.angle_alpha   90.00
_cell.angle_beta   90.00
_cell.angle_gamma   90.00
#
_symmetry.space_group_name_H-M   'P 1'
#
loop_
_entity.id
_entity.type
_entity.pdbx_description
1 polymer ?
#
loop_
_entity_poly.entity_id
_entity_poly.type
_entity_poly.pdbx_seq_one_letter_code
_entity_poly.pdbx_strand_id
1 'polypeptide(L)' 'RQDYAGILGTNIDGLQMELVDLQGYSVNYRTYVDGRWLPWVMDLNDYAGIYGQAIEEIQVQIVKR' A
#
# COMPACT_ATOMS: atom_id res chain seq x y z
N ARG A 1 1.19 14.84 15.17
CA ARG A 1 -0.15 15.07 14.57
C ARG A 1 -0.58 13.76 13.91
N GLN A 2 -1.88 13.51 13.79
CA GLN A 2 -2.46 12.31 13.15
C GLN A 2 -3.16 12.69 11.83
N ASP A 3 -2.56 13.61 11.09
CA ASP A 3 -3.14 14.22 9.88
C ASP A 3 -2.75 13.50 8.59
N TYR A 4 -1.58 12.86 8.55
CA TYR A 4 -1.13 12.06 7.41
C TYR A 4 -0.24 10.90 7.86
N ALA A 5 -0.19 9.84 7.04
CA ALA A 5 0.81 8.79 7.14
C ALA A 5 2.06 9.20 6.35
N GLY A 6 3.25 9.06 6.94
CA GLY A 6 4.54 9.36 6.30
C GLY A 6 5.27 10.58 6.89
N ILE A 7 6.20 11.15 6.12
CA ILE A 7 7.02 12.32 6.48
C ILE A 7 6.67 13.46 5.52
N LEU A 8 6.16 14.58 6.03
CA LEU A 8 5.80 15.74 5.19
C LEU A 8 6.99 16.22 4.37
N GLY A 9 6.75 16.46 3.07
CA GLY A 9 7.77 16.92 2.14
C GLY A 9 8.69 15.82 1.59
N THR A 10 8.44 14.56 1.94
CA THR A 10 9.15 13.40 1.39
C THR A 10 8.17 12.55 0.57
N ASN A 11 8.62 12.10 -0.60
CA ASN A 11 7.82 11.18 -1.41
C ASN A 11 7.66 9.84 -0.67
N ILE A 12 6.49 9.24 -0.80
CA ILE A 12 6.24 7.89 -0.28
C ILE A 12 6.77 6.88 -1.31
N ASP A 13 7.58 5.94 -0.86
CA ASP A 13 8.20 4.89 -1.67
C ASP A 13 7.78 3.47 -1.26
N GLY A 14 7.09 3.34 -0.12
CA GLY A 14 6.54 2.09 0.41
C GLY A 14 5.22 2.31 1.15
N LEU A 15 4.32 1.35 1.03
CA LEU A 15 2.99 1.38 1.63
C LEU A 15 2.64 0.01 2.20
N GLN A 16 2.08 -0.02 3.41
CA GLN A 16 1.43 -1.20 3.98
C GLN A 16 -0.01 -0.86 4.38
N MET A 17 -0.90 -1.84 4.28
CA MET A 17 -2.30 -1.69 4.69
C MET A 17 -2.78 -2.94 5.44
N GLU A 18 -3.64 -2.72 6.42
CA GLU A 18 -4.42 -3.76 7.09
C GLU A 18 -5.89 -3.34 7.19
N LEU A 19 -6.79 -4.33 7.28
CA LEU A 19 -8.19 -4.11 7.64
C LEU A 19 -8.35 -4.30 9.14
N VAL A 20 -8.76 -3.23 9.83
CA VAL A 20 -9.10 -3.28 11.26
C VAL A 20 -10.60 -3.52 11.39
N ASP A 21 -11.00 -4.40 12.32
CA ASP A 21 -12.39 -4.71 12.67
C ASP A 21 -13.28 -5.25 11.53
N LEU A 22 -12.68 -5.87 10.49
CA LEU A 22 -13.42 -6.55 9.41
C LEU A 22 -13.01 -8.03 9.27
N GLN A 23 -13.67 -8.89 10.03
CA GLN A 23 -13.38 -10.33 10.04
C GLN A 23 -13.84 -11.03 8.73
N GLY A 24 -13.07 -12.02 8.29
CA GLY A 24 -13.39 -12.84 7.10
C GLY A 24 -12.99 -12.20 5.77
N TYR A 25 -12.34 -11.04 5.79
CA TYR A 25 -11.83 -10.35 4.62
C TYR A 25 -10.33 -10.07 4.77
N SER A 26 -9.69 -9.81 3.64
CA SER A 26 -8.30 -9.36 3.53
C SER A 26 -8.24 -8.15 2.59
N VAL A 27 -7.21 -7.33 2.73
CA VAL A 27 -6.92 -6.25 1.77
C VAL A 27 -5.80 -6.69 0.85
N ASN A 28 -6.02 -6.57 -0.46
CA ASN A 28 -4.94 -6.62 -1.44
C ASN A 28 -4.68 -5.21 -1.94
N TYR A 29 -3.41 -4.82 -1.99
CA TYR A 29 -2.99 -3.53 -2.51
C TYR A 29 -1.75 -3.68 -3.39
N ARG A 30 -1.59 -2.76 -4.34
CA ARG A 30 -0.39 -2.65 -5.17
C ARG A 30 -0.15 -1.19 -5.54
N THR A 31 1.09 -0.90 -5.88
CA THR A 31 1.53 0.44 -6.28
C THR A 31 1.98 0.45 -7.74
N TYR A 32 1.77 1.58 -8.41
CA TYR A 32 2.36 1.88 -9.70
C TYR A 32 3.61 2.71 -9.47
N VAL A 33 4.75 2.22 -9.96
CA VAL A 33 6.06 2.82 -9.77
C VAL A 33 6.84 2.64 -11.07
N ASP A 34 7.41 3.74 -11.59
CA ASP A 34 8.28 3.73 -12.78
C ASP A 34 7.59 3.08 -13.99
N GLY A 35 6.36 3.51 -14.28
CA GLY A 35 5.63 3.08 -15.47
C GLY A 35 5.05 1.65 -15.41
N ARG A 36 5.04 0.99 -14.24
CA ARG A 36 4.45 -0.35 -14.11
C ARG A 36 3.75 -0.62 -12.77
N TRP A 37 2.76 -1.51 -12.82
CA TRP A 37 2.16 -2.08 -11.63
C TRP A 37 3.10 -3.12 -11.00
N LEU A 38 3.34 -3.00 -9.71
CA LEU A 38 4.01 -4.03 -8.91
C LEU A 38 3.03 -5.16 -8.54
N PRO A 39 3.54 -6.32 -8.08
CA PRO A 39 2.70 -7.40 -7.58
C PRO A 39 1.77 -6.98 -6.44
N TRP A 40 0.68 -7.72 -6.27
CA TRP A 40 -0.23 -7.54 -5.15
C TRP A 40 0.42 -7.97 -3.84
N VAL A 41 0.25 -7.14 -2.82
CA VAL A 41 0.53 -7.46 -1.42
C VAL A 41 -0.79 -7.68 -0.70
N MET A 42 -0.86 -8.75 0.09
CA MET A 42 -2.04 -9.09 0.89
C MET A 42 -1.74 -8.83 2.36
N ASP A 43 -2.62 -8.06 3.01
CA ASP A 43 -2.51 -7.68 4.43
C ASP A 43 -1.08 -7.19 4.77
N LEU A 44 -0.53 -7.61 5.92
CA LEU A 44 0.80 -7.22 6.40
C LEU A 44 1.92 -8.18 5.96
N ASN A 45 1.71 -8.99 4.91
CA ASN A 45 2.72 -9.96 4.48
C ASN A 45 3.97 -9.30 3.87
N ASP A 46 3.84 -8.11 3.28
CA ASP A 46 4.93 -7.31 2.73
C ASP A 46 4.50 -5.83 2.66
N TYR A 47 5.26 -4.97 1.98
CA TYR A 47 4.87 -3.63 1.57
C TYR A 47 4.87 -3.49 0.05
N ALA A 48 4.04 -2.61 -0.49
CA ALA A 48 4.01 -2.29 -1.90
C ALA A 48 4.87 -1.04 -2.17
N GLY A 49 5.87 -1.16 -3.04
CA GLY A 49 6.78 -0.06 -3.36
C GLY A 49 8.17 -0.52 -3.79
N ILE A 50 9.03 0.44 -4.13
CA ILE A 50 10.46 0.24 -4.38
C ILE A 50 11.20 1.32 -3.60
N TYR A 51 12.11 0.92 -2.72
CA TYR A 51 12.90 1.85 -1.92
C TYR A 51 13.56 2.93 -2.77
N GLY A 52 13.32 4.18 -2.41
CA GLY A 52 13.84 5.37 -3.10
C GLY A 52 13.11 5.76 -4.40
N GLN A 53 12.06 5.05 -4.80
CA GLN A 53 11.23 5.42 -5.96
C GLN A 53 9.85 5.87 -5.52
N ALA A 54 9.43 7.05 -5.99
CA ALA A 54 8.14 7.62 -5.61
C ALA A 54 6.98 6.77 -6.17
N ILE A 55 5.97 6.51 -5.33
CA ILE A 55 4.71 5.90 -5.76
C ILE A 55 3.91 6.92 -6.57
N GLU A 56 3.40 6.50 -7.72
CA GLU A 56 2.60 7.31 -8.64
C GLU A 56 1.10 7.06 -8.47
N GLU A 57 0.71 5.79 -8.33
CA GLU A 57 -0.67 5.37 -8.13
C GLU A 57 -0.78 4.22 -7.13
N ILE A 58 -1.96 4.07 -6.53
CA ILE A 58 -2.30 2.99 -5.62
C ILE A 58 -3.59 2.34 -6.09
N GLN A 59 -3.60 1.00 -6.12
CA GLN A 59 -4.84 0.24 -6.29
C GLN A 59 -5.08 -0.63 -5.06
N VAL A 60 -6.32 -0.61 -4.56
CA VAL A 60 -6.73 -1.35 -3.35
C VAL A 60 -8.01 -2.13 -3.66
N GLN A 61 -8.10 -3.34 -3.13
CA GLN A 61 -9.32 -4.15 -3.16
C GLN A 61 -9.48 -4.91 -1.83
N ILE A 62 -10.73 -5.04 -1.39
CA ILE A 62 -11.11 -5.91 -0.28
C ILE A 62 -11.55 -7.23 -0.87
N VAL A 63 -10.94 -8.33 -0.42
CA VAL A 63 -11.23 -9.68 -0.87
C VAL A 63 -11.77 -10.51 0.29
N LYS A 64 -12.74 -11.39 0.02
CA LYS A 64 -13.19 -12.37 1.01
C LYS A 64 -12.12 -13.46 1.14
N ARG A 65 -11.85 -13.91 2.37
CA ARG A 65 -10.98 -15.08 2.62
C ARG A 65 -11.64 -16.38 2.21
#